data_AF-A0A817YSB3-F1
#
_entry.id   AF-A0A817YSB3-F1
#
_cell.length_a   1.000
_cell.length_b   1.000
_cell.length_c   1.000
_cell.angle_alpha   90.00
_cell.angle_beta   90.00
_cell.angle_gamma   90.00
#
_symmetry.space_group_name_H-M   'P 1'
#
loop_
_entity.id
_entity.type
_entity.pdbx_description
1 polymer ?
#
loop_
_entity_poly.entity_id
_entity_poly.type
_entity_poly.pdbx_seq_one_letter_code
_entity_poly.pdbx_strand_id
1 'polypeptide(L)'
;MPQYMLERLRPSDNDSELPHLCYNPKDHKIGEPLRPIVSGMKSPLVKISTFLDQNIRPIFDQHTPYSLPNSMIFLKHLKDYITTSETAMYTFDITDLYTMIPQKESVLAVCEFLGRHGYKKIRGLSINTIKALFLHVFDNSYFVLQLPGIGLKYYRQIKGGAMGSVFTQVLADIYVRKWENDFLQEQKQQKELYFRFRDDVFIITKLTSEQIERRLTELNEKDPNIKITWEGGKAVDYLDVTTTIEIPNFKTTVFRKLAAQPYVLPFHSSHPKHITQNIPYVAALRATRICSHREDLRVELDKIRIMLLLNKYPPGFIDKQMDVSINT
;
A
#
# COMPACT_ATOMS: atom_id res chain seq x y z
N MET A 1 9.02 16.31 -27.43
CA MET A 1 8.28 15.03 -27.38
C MET A 1 7.84 14.69 -28.80
N PRO A 2 7.95 13.44 -29.26
CA PRO A 2 7.47 13.06 -30.60
C PRO A 2 5.96 13.27 -30.77
N GLN A 3 5.51 13.64 -31.98
CA GLN A 3 4.11 13.97 -32.29
C GLN A 3 3.12 12.85 -31.91
N TYR A 4 3.44 11.59 -32.24
CA TYR A 4 2.58 10.45 -31.92
C TYR A 4 2.37 10.27 -30.40
N MET A 5 3.34 10.66 -29.57
CA MET A 5 3.19 10.61 -28.12
C MET A 5 2.26 11.72 -27.64
N LEU A 6 2.40 12.93 -28.22
CA LEU A 6 1.53 14.05 -27.88
C LEU A 6 0.05 13.71 -28.16
N GLU A 7 -0.23 13.11 -29.32
CA GLU A 7 -1.58 12.66 -29.69
C GLU A 7 -2.13 11.61 -28.71
N ARG A 8 -1.28 10.68 -28.27
CA ARG A 8 -1.68 9.66 -27.27
C ARG A 8 -1.93 10.24 -25.89
N LEU A 9 -1.22 11.30 -25.51
CA LEU A 9 -1.36 11.93 -24.19
C LEU A 9 -2.41 13.03 -24.15
N ARG A 10 -2.86 13.53 -25.32
CA ARG A 10 -3.88 14.56 -25.42
C ARG A 10 -5.21 14.06 -24.81
N PRO A 11 -5.83 14.81 -23.90
CA PRO A 11 -7.16 14.47 -23.38
C PRO A 11 -8.22 14.55 -24.49
N SER A 12 -9.32 13.81 -24.33
CA SER A 12 -10.50 13.91 -25.20
C SER A 12 -11.41 14.99 -24.65
N ASP A 13 -11.76 15.99 -25.47
CA ASP A 13 -12.62 17.10 -25.05
C ASP A 13 -14.03 16.60 -24.67
N ASN A 14 -14.49 15.51 -25.28
CA ASN A 14 -15.83 14.94 -25.04
C ASN A 14 -15.90 14.00 -23.82
N ASP A 15 -14.76 13.52 -23.31
CA ASP A 15 -14.70 12.50 -22.25
C ASP A 15 -14.02 13.00 -20.96
N SER A 16 -13.60 14.27 -20.95
CA SER A 16 -12.85 14.84 -19.82
C SER A 16 -13.81 15.47 -18.80
N GLU A 17 -13.70 15.03 -17.55
CA GLU A 17 -14.44 15.59 -16.42
C GLU A 17 -13.47 16.04 -15.33
N LEU A 18 -13.82 17.11 -14.61
CA LEU A 18 -13.04 17.53 -13.45
C LEU A 18 -13.13 16.45 -12.36
N PRO A 19 -12.01 16.11 -11.70
CA PRO A 19 -12.05 15.22 -10.55
C PRO A 19 -12.94 15.73 -9.42
N HIS A 20 -13.53 14.82 -8.65
CA HIS A 20 -14.34 15.14 -7.48
C HIS A 20 -13.67 14.64 -6.19
N LEU A 21 -13.73 15.45 -5.14
CA LEU A 21 -13.28 15.06 -3.82
C LEU A 21 -14.38 14.26 -3.10
N CYS A 22 -14.08 13.02 -2.76
CA CYS A 22 -14.91 12.11 -1.99
C CYS A 22 -14.25 11.79 -0.65
N TYR A 23 -15.02 11.27 0.30
CA TYR A 23 -14.52 10.90 1.62
C TYR A 23 -14.94 9.48 1.97
N ASN A 24 -13.98 8.65 2.38
CA ASN A 24 -14.23 7.31 2.91
C ASN A 24 -14.01 7.30 4.42
N PRO A 25 -14.97 6.86 5.24
CA PRO A 25 -14.77 6.77 6.68
C PRO A 25 -13.71 5.72 7.03
N LYS A 26 -12.85 6.01 8.01
CA LYS A 26 -12.00 5.02 8.67
C LYS A 26 -12.71 4.51 9.92
N ASP A 27 -13.73 3.70 9.72
CA ASP A 27 -14.58 3.02 10.72
C ASP A 27 -13.83 2.37 11.91
N HIS A 28 -12.60 1.91 11.67
CA HIS A 28 -11.74 1.25 12.65
C HIS A 28 -10.88 2.19 13.50
N LYS A 29 -10.93 3.51 13.27
CA LYS A 29 -10.19 4.49 14.08
C LYS A 29 -11.17 5.28 14.96
N ILE A 30 -10.73 5.61 16.18
CA ILE A 30 -11.51 6.44 17.11
C ILE A 30 -11.89 7.75 16.42
N GLY A 31 -13.17 8.12 16.51
CA GLY A 31 -13.73 9.31 15.86
C GLY A 31 -13.99 9.16 14.35
N GLU A 32 -13.84 7.96 13.79
CA GLU A 32 -14.17 7.62 12.39
C GLU A 32 -13.66 8.65 11.35
N PRO A 33 -12.37 9.04 11.40
CA PRO A 33 -11.86 10.12 10.57
C PRO A 33 -12.05 9.82 9.08
N LEU A 34 -12.37 10.85 8.31
CA LEU A 34 -12.60 10.75 6.88
C LEU A 34 -11.26 10.72 6.11
N ARG A 35 -11.12 9.76 5.20
CA ARG A 35 -10.02 9.70 4.22
C ARG A 35 -10.46 10.40 2.93
N PRO A 36 -9.82 11.51 2.53
CA PRO A 36 -10.10 12.16 1.25
C PRO A 36 -9.60 11.31 0.09
N ILE A 37 -10.39 11.22 -0.99
CA ILE A 37 -10.03 10.57 -2.25
C ILE A 37 -10.45 11.48 -3.40
N VAL A 38 -9.55 11.72 -4.33
CA VAL A 38 -9.86 12.47 -5.56
C VAL A 38 -10.22 11.46 -6.65
N SER A 39 -11.52 11.34 -6.92
CA SER A 39 -12.04 10.51 -8.00
C SER A 39 -11.87 11.25 -9.32
N GLY A 40 -10.94 10.80 -10.16
CA GLY A 40 -10.55 11.49 -11.38
C GLY A 40 -10.35 10.57 -12.59
N MET A 41 -11.11 9.48 -12.71
CA MET A 41 -10.94 8.52 -13.83
C MET A 41 -11.08 9.15 -15.22
N LYS A 42 -11.85 10.24 -15.32
CA LYS A 42 -12.03 11.03 -16.54
C LYS A 42 -11.23 12.34 -16.52
N SER A 43 -10.28 12.50 -15.59
CA SER A 43 -9.44 13.69 -15.55
C SER A 43 -8.64 13.83 -16.84
N PRO A 44 -8.46 15.06 -17.37
CA PRO A 44 -7.56 15.29 -18.50
C PRO A 44 -6.11 14.86 -18.22
N LEU A 45 -5.75 14.69 -16.94
CA LEU A 45 -4.42 14.29 -16.50
C LEU A 45 -4.19 12.78 -16.48
N VAL A 46 -5.25 11.94 -16.57
CA VAL A 46 -5.12 10.47 -16.43
C VAL A 46 -4.11 9.91 -17.41
N LYS A 47 -4.15 10.33 -18.69
CA LYS A 47 -3.24 9.81 -19.72
C LYS A 47 -1.77 10.08 -19.39
N ILE A 48 -1.45 11.29 -18.90
CA ILE A 48 -0.09 11.65 -18.49
C ILE A 48 0.30 10.90 -17.22
N SER A 49 -0.59 10.84 -16.22
CA SER A 49 -0.34 10.10 -14.98
C SER A 49 -0.06 8.61 -15.24
N THR A 50 -0.89 7.96 -16.06
CA THR A 50 -0.71 6.56 -16.47
C THR A 50 0.58 6.36 -17.26
N PHE A 51 0.90 7.28 -18.18
CA PHE A 51 2.17 7.20 -18.92
C PHE A 51 3.39 7.28 -17.99
N LEU A 52 3.38 8.20 -17.02
CA LEU A 52 4.48 8.32 -16.06
C LEU A 52 4.63 7.05 -15.22
N ASP A 53 3.53 6.55 -14.65
CA ASP A 53 3.53 5.34 -13.84
C ASP A 53 4.00 4.11 -14.64
N GLN A 54 3.40 3.82 -15.79
CA GLN A 54 3.73 2.65 -16.62
C GLN A 54 5.19 2.59 -17.06
N ASN A 55 5.87 3.74 -17.14
CA ASN A 55 7.25 3.80 -17.61
C ASN A 55 8.28 3.94 -16.48
N ILE A 56 7.88 4.38 -15.30
CA ILE A 56 8.78 4.59 -14.16
C ILE A 56 8.64 3.44 -13.15
N ARG A 57 7.42 2.90 -12.96
CA ARG A 57 7.15 1.81 -12.02
C ARG A 57 8.02 0.57 -12.28
N PRO A 58 8.18 0.07 -13.52
CA PRO A 58 9.04 -1.09 -13.75
C PRO A 58 10.51 -0.83 -13.40
N ILE A 59 10.99 0.40 -13.61
CA ILE A 59 12.36 0.80 -13.25
C ILE A 59 12.52 0.84 -11.74
N PHE A 60 11.52 1.37 -11.03
CA PHE A 60 11.49 1.35 -9.58
C PHE A 60 11.57 -0.09 -9.06
N ASP A 61 10.62 -0.94 -9.45
CA ASP A 61 10.52 -2.32 -8.98
C ASP A 61 11.80 -3.14 -9.25
N GLN A 62 12.47 -2.90 -10.39
CA GLN A 62 13.74 -3.53 -10.73
C GLN A 62 14.87 -3.19 -9.75
N HIS A 63 14.88 -1.97 -9.20
CA HIS A 63 15.96 -1.48 -8.34
C HIS A 63 15.61 -1.49 -6.84
N THR A 64 14.40 -1.93 -6.46
CA THR A 64 13.92 -1.96 -5.06
C THR A 64 13.37 -3.32 -4.65
N PRO A 65 14.21 -4.38 -4.60
CA PRO A 65 13.74 -5.75 -4.29
C PRO A 65 13.20 -5.93 -2.86
N TYR A 66 13.38 -4.94 -1.97
CA TYR A 66 12.87 -4.93 -0.60
C TYR A 66 11.43 -4.41 -0.50
N SER A 67 10.89 -3.87 -1.60
CA SER A 67 9.47 -3.56 -1.70
C SER A 67 8.71 -4.84 -1.98
N LEU A 68 8.01 -5.36 -0.96
CA LEU A 68 7.24 -6.57 -1.11
C LEU A 68 5.96 -6.30 -1.91
N PRO A 69 5.52 -7.22 -2.78
CA PRO A 69 4.27 -7.08 -3.52
C PRO A 69 3.05 -7.61 -2.76
N ASN A 70 3.23 -8.50 -1.78
CA ASN A 70 2.14 -9.11 -0.99
C ASN A 70 2.67 -9.88 0.23
N SER A 71 1.74 -10.26 1.11
CA SER A 71 2.00 -11.04 2.32
C SER A 71 2.51 -12.46 2.06
N MET A 72 2.30 -13.04 0.87
CA MET A 72 2.83 -14.38 0.57
C MET A 72 4.34 -14.40 0.43
N ILE A 73 4.94 -13.34 -0.14
CA ILE A 73 6.41 -13.22 -0.20
C ILE A 73 6.96 -12.94 1.20
N PHE A 74 6.27 -12.11 1.98
CA PHE A 74 6.61 -11.87 3.39
C PHE A 74 6.68 -13.18 4.20
N LEU A 75 5.64 -14.02 4.13
CA LEU A 75 5.59 -15.31 4.83
C LEU A 75 6.70 -16.28 4.42
N LYS A 76 7.15 -16.24 3.15
CA LYS A 76 8.29 -17.06 2.70
C LYS A 76 9.57 -16.64 3.41
N HIS A 77 9.84 -15.33 3.48
CA HIS A 77 11.02 -14.83 4.19
C HIS A 77 11.00 -15.14 5.68
N LEU A 78 9.83 -15.14 6.33
CA LEU A 78 9.72 -15.53 7.73
C LEU A 78 10.10 -17.00 7.97
N LYS A 79 9.75 -17.91 7.05
CA LYS A 79 10.08 -19.34 7.18
C LYS A 79 11.58 -19.63 7.13
N ASP A 80 12.34 -18.80 6.42
CA ASP A 80 13.78 -18.96 6.26
C ASP A 80 14.57 -18.33 7.43
N TYR A 81 13.89 -17.61 8.34
CA TYR A 81 14.51 -16.91 9.46
C TYR A 81 14.38 -17.70 10.77
N ILE A 82 15.50 -17.92 11.46
CA ILE A 82 15.55 -18.60 12.75
C ILE A 82 15.47 -17.57 13.87
N THR A 83 14.40 -17.63 14.67
CA THR A 83 14.20 -16.73 15.80
C THR A 83 15.00 -17.18 17.03
N THR A 84 15.39 -16.19 17.84
CA THR A 84 16.19 -16.34 19.05
C THR A 84 15.62 -15.45 20.16
N SER A 85 16.13 -15.59 21.39
CA SER A 85 15.74 -14.73 22.52
C SER A 85 15.98 -13.24 22.23
N GLU A 86 17.03 -12.93 21.47
CA GLU A 86 17.42 -11.59 21.02
C GLU A 86 16.54 -11.04 19.89
N THR A 87 15.73 -11.88 19.24
CA THR A 87 14.92 -11.43 18.11
C THR A 87 13.81 -10.49 18.60
N ALA A 88 13.70 -9.34 17.95
CA ALA A 88 12.64 -8.36 18.11
C ALA A 88 12.04 -8.00 16.75
N MET A 89 10.75 -7.68 16.74
CA MET A 89 10.03 -7.22 15.56
C MET A 89 9.50 -5.82 15.80
N TYR A 90 9.56 -5.00 14.76
CA TYR A 90 9.00 -3.65 14.74
C TYR A 90 8.24 -3.45 13.44
N THR A 91 7.12 -2.75 13.51
CA THR A 91 6.42 -2.23 12.35
C THR A 91 6.29 -0.72 12.47
N PHE A 92 6.26 -0.04 11.33
CA PHE A 92 5.89 1.37 11.31
C PHE A 92 5.09 1.73 10.07
N ASP A 93 4.19 2.69 10.24
CA ASP A 93 3.36 3.28 9.18
C ASP A 93 3.83 4.70 8.88
N ILE A 94 3.87 5.09 7.61
CA ILE A 94 4.11 6.46 7.18
C ILE A 94 2.78 7.21 7.08
N THR A 95 2.56 8.11 8.04
CA THR A 95 1.30 8.86 8.16
C THR A 95 1.08 9.80 6.98
N ASP A 96 -0.11 9.68 6.36
CA ASP A 96 -0.61 10.60 5.33
C ASP A 96 0.35 10.80 4.14
N LEU A 97 1.13 9.77 3.80
CA LEU A 97 2.21 9.79 2.81
C LEU A 97 1.84 10.58 1.54
N TYR A 98 0.79 10.16 0.83
CA TYR A 98 0.44 10.78 -0.45
C TYR A 98 0.04 12.26 -0.34
N THR A 99 -0.60 12.66 0.76
CA THR A 99 -1.04 14.05 0.97
C THR A 99 0.06 14.95 1.51
N MET A 100 1.14 14.38 2.03
CA MET A 100 2.22 15.13 2.68
C MET A 100 3.49 15.25 1.86
N ILE A 101 3.70 14.39 0.86
CA ILE A 101 4.90 14.45 0.01
C ILE A 101 5.09 15.84 -0.65
N PRO A 102 6.30 16.39 -0.60
CA PRO A 102 6.61 17.68 -1.20
C PRO A 102 6.75 17.54 -2.71
N GLN A 103 5.90 18.23 -3.49
CA GLN A 103 5.74 18.00 -4.92
C GLN A 103 7.06 18.16 -5.70
N LYS A 104 7.77 19.28 -5.53
CA LYS A 104 8.98 19.58 -6.32
C LYS A 104 10.13 18.64 -5.97
N GLU A 105 10.35 18.44 -4.69
CA GLU A 105 11.39 17.61 -4.11
C GLU A 105 11.19 16.14 -4.48
N SER A 106 9.94 15.67 -4.52
CA SER A 106 9.62 14.33 -4.98
C SER A 106 9.91 14.13 -6.48
N VAL A 107 9.62 15.13 -7.32
CA VAL A 107 10.00 15.08 -8.74
C VAL A 107 11.52 15.09 -8.91
N LEU A 108 12.25 15.85 -8.09
CA LEU A 108 13.71 15.82 -8.06
C LEU A 108 14.24 14.45 -7.62
N ALA A 109 13.62 13.80 -6.63
CA ALA A 109 13.97 12.45 -6.22
C ALA A 109 13.80 11.44 -7.36
N VAL A 110 12.75 11.56 -8.17
CA VAL A 110 12.59 10.74 -9.40
C VAL A 110 13.73 10.99 -10.39
N CYS A 111 14.09 12.25 -10.63
CA CYS A 111 15.18 12.58 -11.55
C CYS A 111 16.53 12.02 -11.06
N GLU A 112 16.82 12.17 -9.77
CA GLU A 112 18.03 11.64 -9.13
C GLU A 112 18.07 10.11 -9.20
N PHE A 113 16.95 9.45 -8.89
CA PHE A 113 16.81 8.00 -8.95
C PHE A 113 17.10 7.48 -10.37
N LEU A 114 16.46 8.06 -11.38
CA LEU A 114 16.68 7.69 -12.78
C LEU A 114 18.15 7.90 -13.20
N GLY A 115 18.73 9.05 -12.83
CA GLY A 115 20.13 9.37 -13.14
C GLY A 115 21.11 8.41 -12.48
N ARG A 116 20.90 8.07 -11.20
CA ARG A 116 21.75 7.13 -10.44
C ARG A 116 21.75 5.73 -11.06
N HIS A 117 20.65 5.31 -11.68
CA HIS A 117 20.52 4.03 -12.37
C HIS A 117 20.85 4.10 -13.89
N GLY A 118 21.44 5.20 -14.36
CA GLY A 118 21.95 5.33 -15.72
C GLY A 118 20.90 5.69 -16.79
N TYR A 119 19.66 6.00 -16.39
CA TYR A 119 18.61 6.37 -17.32
C TYR A 119 18.76 7.83 -17.76
N LYS A 120 19.10 8.03 -19.05
CA LYS A 120 19.16 9.36 -19.68
C LYS A 120 17.86 9.74 -20.39
N LYS A 121 17.08 8.74 -20.80
CA LYS A 121 15.81 8.90 -21.50
C LYS A 121 14.82 7.81 -21.08
N ILE A 122 13.53 8.17 -21.03
CA ILE A 122 12.42 7.24 -20.81
C ILE A 122 11.54 7.28 -22.04
N ARG A 123 11.41 6.15 -22.75
CA ARG A 123 10.70 6.08 -24.04
C ARG A 123 11.14 7.17 -25.03
N GLY A 124 12.43 7.49 -25.07
CA GLY A 124 12.98 8.53 -25.95
C GLY A 124 12.80 9.98 -25.44
N LEU A 125 12.08 10.21 -24.34
CA LEU A 125 11.95 11.52 -23.69
C LEU A 125 13.13 11.76 -22.75
N SER A 126 13.68 12.98 -22.72
CA SER A 126 14.72 13.34 -21.76
C SER A 126 14.17 13.37 -20.34
N ILE A 127 15.04 13.22 -19.33
CA ILE A 127 14.66 13.37 -17.93
C ILE A 127 14.02 14.74 -17.65
N ASN A 128 14.48 15.80 -18.32
CA ASN A 128 13.86 17.13 -18.22
C ASN A 128 12.42 17.15 -18.75
N THR A 129 12.12 16.42 -19.82
CA THR A 129 10.74 16.27 -20.29
C THR A 129 9.90 15.47 -19.30
N ILE A 130 10.44 14.39 -18.73
CA ILE A 130 9.75 13.61 -17.70
C ILE A 130 9.44 14.48 -16.47
N LYS A 131 10.41 15.26 -16.00
CA LYS A 131 10.25 16.26 -14.94
C LYS A 131 9.13 17.25 -15.25
N ALA A 132 9.12 17.81 -16.46
CA ALA A 132 8.09 18.75 -16.89
C ALA A 132 6.68 18.13 -16.90
N LEU A 133 6.55 16.86 -17.28
CA LEU A 133 5.27 16.15 -17.24
C LEU A 133 4.77 15.95 -15.80
N PHE A 134 5.64 15.58 -14.86
CA PHE A 134 5.25 15.48 -13.45
C PHE A 134 4.76 16.83 -12.90
N LEU A 135 5.53 17.89 -13.13
CA LEU A 135 5.15 19.23 -12.69
C LEU A 135 3.85 19.68 -13.34
N HIS A 136 3.65 19.41 -14.63
CA HIS A 136 2.40 19.70 -15.32
C HIS A 136 1.20 19.02 -14.66
N VAL A 137 1.32 17.76 -14.24
CA VAL A 137 0.24 17.06 -13.53
C VAL A 137 -0.04 17.72 -12.18
N PHE A 138 0.98 18.07 -11.39
CA PHE A 138 0.79 18.77 -10.11
C PHE A 138 0.16 20.16 -10.28
N ASP A 139 0.68 20.96 -11.21
CA ASP A 139 0.21 22.34 -11.46
C ASP A 139 -1.25 22.39 -11.92
N ASN A 140 -1.74 21.29 -12.50
CA ASN A 140 -3.11 21.14 -13.03
C ASN A 140 -3.98 20.17 -12.21
N SER A 141 -3.55 19.79 -11.00
CA SER A 141 -4.32 18.91 -10.10
C SER A 141 -5.47 19.66 -9.44
N TYR A 142 -6.50 19.98 -10.24
CA TYR A 142 -7.74 20.61 -9.81
C TYR A 142 -8.81 19.57 -9.50
N PHE A 143 -9.66 19.84 -8.51
CA PHE A 143 -10.81 19.01 -8.17
C PHE A 143 -11.97 19.86 -7.64
N VAL A 144 -13.16 19.29 -7.70
CA VAL A 144 -14.41 19.89 -7.25
C VAL A 144 -14.80 19.31 -5.90
N LEU A 145 -15.23 20.18 -4.99
CA LEU A 145 -15.89 19.82 -3.74
C LEU A 145 -17.35 20.26 -3.82
N GLN A 146 -18.25 19.32 -3.56
CA GLN A 146 -19.68 19.58 -3.41
C GLN A 146 -20.12 19.04 -2.06
N LEU A 147 -20.60 19.92 -1.18
CA LEU A 147 -21.15 19.52 0.12
C LEU A 147 -22.61 19.99 0.21
N PRO A 148 -23.48 19.28 0.95
CA PRO A 148 -24.84 19.74 1.20
C PRO A 148 -24.83 21.17 1.77
N GLY A 149 -25.58 22.08 1.13
CA GLY A 149 -25.68 23.49 1.56
C GLY A 149 -24.48 24.38 1.21
N ILE A 150 -23.38 23.82 0.69
CA ILE A 150 -22.21 24.56 0.23
C ILE A 150 -22.04 24.22 -1.25
N GLY A 151 -22.52 25.10 -2.14
CA GLY A 151 -22.47 24.91 -3.60
C GLY A 151 -21.07 24.56 -4.12
N LEU A 152 -20.98 24.26 -5.42
CA LEU A 152 -19.74 23.78 -6.06
C LEU A 152 -18.54 24.70 -5.78
N LYS A 153 -17.47 24.13 -5.22
CA LYS A 153 -16.19 24.81 -5.02
C LYS A 153 -15.07 24.10 -5.75
N TYR A 154 -14.13 24.89 -6.27
CA TYR A 154 -12.99 24.41 -7.05
C TYR A 154 -11.70 24.62 -6.26
N TYR A 155 -10.86 23.60 -6.20
CA TYR A 155 -9.61 23.63 -5.47
C TYR A 155 -8.48 23.07 -6.32
N ARG A 156 -7.26 23.52 -6.04
CA ARG A 156 -6.03 22.93 -6.56
C ARG A 156 -5.23 22.33 -5.41
N GLN A 157 -4.71 21.12 -5.60
CA GLN A 157 -3.81 20.52 -4.62
C GLN A 157 -2.41 21.16 -4.67
N ILE A 158 -2.02 21.83 -3.58
CA ILE A 158 -0.73 22.54 -3.48
C ILE A 158 0.35 21.75 -2.73
N LYS A 159 -0.03 20.70 -2.00
CA LYS A 159 0.87 19.80 -1.26
C LYS A 159 0.39 18.36 -1.42
N GLY A 160 1.33 17.43 -1.47
CA GLY A 160 1.00 16.04 -1.78
C GLY A 160 0.62 15.82 -3.23
N GLY A 161 0.26 14.59 -3.55
CA GLY A 161 -0.46 14.23 -4.76
C GLY A 161 -1.86 13.70 -4.44
N ALA A 162 -2.71 13.69 -5.46
CA ALA A 162 -4.09 13.26 -5.33
C ALA A 162 -4.13 11.76 -4.97
N MET A 163 -4.76 11.44 -3.84
CA MET A 163 -5.09 10.07 -3.46
C MET A 163 -6.09 9.52 -4.49
N GLY A 164 -5.65 8.56 -5.31
CA GLY A 164 -6.40 8.05 -6.46
C GLY A 164 -5.67 8.22 -7.79
N SER A 165 -4.64 9.08 -7.84
CA SER A 165 -3.80 9.21 -9.02
C SER A 165 -2.67 8.17 -9.03
N VAL A 166 -2.53 7.46 -10.15
CA VAL A 166 -1.55 6.38 -10.31
C VAL A 166 -0.10 6.88 -10.22
N PHE A 167 0.22 8.06 -10.75
CA PHE A 167 1.60 8.55 -10.73
C PHE A 167 2.05 8.97 -9.31
N THR A 168 1.12 9.44 -8.46
CA THR A 168 1.41 9.81 -7.06
C THR A 168 2.02 8.63 -6.32
N GLN A 169 1.60 7.41 -6.66
CA GLN A 169 2.06 6.17 -6.05
C GLN A 169 3.55 5.92 -6.30
N VAL A 170 3.97 5.85 -7.56
CA VAL A 170 5.38 5.61 -7.91
C VAL A 170 6.28 6.73 -7.42
N LEU A 171 5.79 7.97 -7.43
CA LEU A 171 6.54 9.12 -6.94
C LEU A 171 6.73 9.08 -5.42
N ALA A 172 5.69 8.72 -4.65
CA ALA A 172 5.81 8.50 -3.21
C ALA A 172 6.76 7.34 -2.89
N ASP A 173 6.66 6.22 -3.62
CA ASP A 173 7.54 5.06 -3.45
C ASP A 173 9.02 5.42 -3.67
N ILE A 174 9.33 6.23 -4.68
CA ILE A 174 10.70 6.72 -4.94
C ILE A 174 11.14 7.73 -3.88
N TYR A 175 10.25 8.62 -3.43
CA TYR A 175 10.57 9.59 -2.39
C TYR A 175 10.93 8.91 -1.07
N VAL A 176 10.09 7.97 -0.62
CA VAL A 176 10.34 7.15 0.58
C VAL A 176 11.61 6.33 0.40
N ARG A 177 11.86 5.80 -0.80
CA ARG A 177 13.10 5.07 -1.11
C ARG A 177 14.36 5.91 -0.89
N LYS A 178 14.32 7.18 -1.26
CA LYS A 178 15.43 8.12 -1.02
C LYS A 178 15.60 8.37 0.49
N TRP A 179 14.50 8.57 1.21
CA TRP A 179 14.51 8.83 2.65
C TRP A 179 15.03 7.63 3.46
N GLU A 180 14.58 6.41 3.16
CA GLU A 180 14.93 5.18 3.88
C GLU A 180 16.33 4.63 3.53
N ASN A 181 17.01 5.17 2.51
CA ASN A 181 18.18 4.53 1.92
C ASN A 181 19.29 4.24 2.93
N ASP A 182 19.66 5.21 3.76
CA ASP A 182 20.77 5.08 4.70
C ASP A 182 20.41 4.10 5.82
N PHE A 183 19.19 4.23 6.35
CA PHE A 183 18.62 3.28 7.33
C PHE A 183 18.65 1.85 6.78
N LEU A 184 18.25 1.65 5.53
CA LEU A 184 18.29 0.32 4.91
C LEU A 184 19.71 -0.21 4.76
N GLN A 185 20.71 0.63 4.44
CA GLN A 185 22.09 0.16 4.37
C GLN A 185 22.58 -0.33 5.74
N GLU A 186 22.23 0.38 6.82
CA GLU A 186 22.54 -0.03 8.18
C GLU A 186 21.87 -1.36 8.54
N GLN A 187 20.57 -1.51 8.23
CA GLN A 187 19.84 -2.77 8.44
C GLN A 187 20.54 -3.95 7.74
N LYS A 188 20.98 -3.76 6.49
CA LYS A 188 21.73 -4.79 5.75
C LYS A 188 23.06 -5.14 6.40
N GLN A 189 23.80 -4.14 6.88
CA GLN A 189 25.09 -4.37 7.56
C GLN A 189 24.90 -5.20 8.83
N GLN A 190 23.81 -4.98 9.55
CA GLN A 190 23.44 -5.73 10.75
C GLN A 190 22.75 -7.09 10.46
N LYS A 191 22.55 -7.42 9.17
CA LYS A 191 21.79 -8.61 8.72
C LYS A 191 20.35 -8.64 9.24
N GLU A 192 19.76 -7.46 9.41
CA GLU A 192 18.38 -7.26 9.82
C GLU A 192 17.46 -7.37 8.60
N LEU A 193 16.26 -7.92 8.80
CA LEU A 193 15.27 -7.98 7.72
C LEU A 193 14.47 -6.69 7.71
N TYR A 194 14.29 -6.14 6.50
CA TYR A 194 13.50 -4.93 6.26
C TYR A 194 12.58 -5.19 5.07
N PHE A 195 11.28 -5.06 5.29
CA PHE A 195 10.25 -5.21 4.29
C PHE A 195 9.37 -3.99 4.25
N ARG A 196 9.14 -3.44 3.05
CA ARG A 196 8.21 -2.32 2.87
C ARG A 196 7.12 -2.68 1.88
N PHE A 197 5.89 -2.36 2.23
CA PHE A 197 4.74 -2.37 1.34
C PHE A 197 4.14 -0.97 1.40
N ARG A 198 4.48 -0.13 0.41
CA ARG A 198 4.00 1.26 0.34
C ARG A 198 4.40 2.05 1.60
N ASP A 199 3.42 2.40 2.43
CA ASP A 199 3.52 3.12 3.70
C ASP A 199 3.79 2.21 4.91
N ASP A 200 3.50 0.90 4.81
CA ASP A 200 3.73 -0.07 5.87
C ASP A 200 5.15 -0.66 5.79
N VAL A 201 5.87 -0.67 6.91
CA VAL A 201 7.21 -1.26 7.06
C VAL A 201 7.23 -2.29 8.18
N PHE A 202 7.97 -3.38 7.96
CA PHE A 202 8.27 -4.42 8.94
C PHE A 202 9.77 -4.65 9.05
N ILE A 203 10.26 -4.80 10.28
CA ILE A 203 11.66 -4.95 10.63
C ILE A 203 11.83 -6.14 11.56
N ILE A 204 12.84 -6.97 11.31
CA ILE A 204 13.37 -7.94 12.28
C ILE A 204 14.78 -7.54 12.64
N THR A 205 15.00 -7.33 13.93
CA THR A 205 16.26 -6.84 14.50
C THR A 205 16.67 -7.68 15.70
N LYS A 206 17.95 -7.61 16.05
CA LYS A 206 18.52 -8.13 17.31
C LYS A 206 18.91 -7.01 18.29
N LEU A 207 18.66 -5.76 17.92
CA LEU A 207 18.91 -4.61 18.77
C LEU A 207 17.97 -4.63 19.97
N THR A 208 18.41 -4.00 21.06
CA THR A 208 17.53 -3.74 22.18
C THR A 208 16.44 -2.75 21.78
N SER A 209 15.30 -2.76 22.47
CA SER A 209 14.19 -1.83 22.21
C SER A 209 14.65 -0.37 22.21
N GLU A 210 15.52 0.01 23.16
CA GLU A 210 16.08 1.35 23.23
C GLU A 210 16.90 1.73 21.99
N GLN A 211 17.72 0.81 21.49
CA GLN A 211 18.59 1.06 20.33
C GLN A 211 17.78 1.26 19.04
N ILE A 212 16.78 0.40 18.79
CA ILE A 212 15.96 0.49 17.59
C ILE A 212 15.00 1.69 17.67
N GLU A 213 14.39 1.96 18.82
CA GLU A 213 13.51 3.12 18.99
C GLU A 213 14.24 4.45 18.85
N ARG A 214 15.51 4.52 19.30
CA ARG A 214 16.37 5.67 19.01
C ARG A 214 16.57 5.86 17.51
N ARG A 215 16.90 4.79 16.76
CA ARG A 215 17.06 4.87 15.30
C ARG A 215 15.77 5.26 14.59
N LEU A 216 14.62 4.75 15.04
CA LEU A 216 13.31 5.13 14.49
C LEU A 216 12.99 6.60 14.77
N THR A 217 13.38 7.10 15.95
CA THR A 217 13.25 8.53 16.30
C THR A 217 14.09 9.40 15.37
N GLU A 218 15.38 9.07 15.18
CA GLU A 218 16.27 9.76 14.24
C GLU A 218 15.72 9.73 12.80
N LEU A 219 15.19 8.58 12.38
CA LEU A 219 14.57 8.41 11.07
C LEU A 219 13.30 9.28 10.89
N ASN A 220 12.49 9.43 11.95
CA ASN A 220 11.30 10.29 11.97
C ASN A 220 11.61 11.80 11.93
N GLU A 221 12.80 12.18 12.38
CA GLU A 221 13.29 13.57 12.37
C GLU A 221 13.99 13.95 11.07
N LYS A 222 14.42 12.96 10.28
CA LYS A 222 15.17 13.14 9.03
C LYS A 222 14.47 14.01 7.98
N ASP A 223 13.13 13.95 7.91
CA ASP A 223 12.35 14.71 6.93
C ASP A 223 11.05 15.23 7.56
N PRO A 224 10.78 16.56 7.55
CA PRO A 224 9.55 17.11 8.12
C PRO A 224 8.27 16.67 7.40
N ASN A 225 8.36 16.17 6.16
CA ASN A 225 7.22 15.69 5.38
C ASN A 225 6.93 14.19 5.55
N ILE A 226 7.82 13.45 6.22
CA ILE A 226 7.61 12.04 6.54
C ILE A 226 7.43 11.93 8.04
N LYS A 227 6.31 11.38 8.46
CA LYS A 227 6.03 11.09 9.86
C LYS A 227 5.72 9.62 10.00
N ILE A 228 6.40 8.98 10.94
CA ILE A 228 6.21 7.57 11.20
C ILE A 228 5.63 7.34 12.59
N THR A 229 4.80 6.31 12.68
CA THR A 229 4.31 5.75 13.94
C THR A 229 4.71 4.29 13.98
N TRP A 230 5.38 3.87 15.04
CA TRP A 230 5.89 2.51 15.17
C TRP A 230 5.32 1.78 16.36
N GLU A 231 5.27 0.46 16.24
CA GLU A 231 4.99 -0.49 17.31
C GLU A 231 6.06 -1.58 17.27
N GLY A 232 6.36 -2.14 18.43
CA GLY A 232 7.37 -3.19 18.56
C GLY A 232 6.98 -4.20 19.62
N GLY A 233 7.48 -5.42 19.48
CA GLY A 233 7.21 -6.45 20.46
C GLY A 233 7.50 -7.87 19.99
N LYS A 234 7.03 -8.82 20.79
CA LYS A 234 7.05 -10.24 20.44
C LYS A 234 5.90 -10.63 19.50
N ALA A 235 4.91 -9.78 19.34
CA ALA A 235 3.85 -9.91 18.35
C ALA A 235 3.61 -8.54 17.69
N VAL A 236 3.57 -8.48 16.36
CA VAL A 236 3.30 -7.25 15.59
C VAL A 236 2.45 -7.56 14.37
N ASP A 237 1.71 -6.57 13.89
CA ASP A 237 0.82 -6.69 12.74
C ASP A 237 1.43 -6.06 11.49
N TYR A 238 1.46 -6.81 10.38
CA TYR A 238 1.93 -6.32 9.09
C TYR A 238 1.07 -6.87 7.96
N LEU A 239 0.52 -5.97 7.14
CA LEU A 239 -0.46 -6.29 6.12
C LEU A 239 -1.68 -7.02 6.71
N ASP A 240 -1.93 -8.26 6.31
CA ASP A 240 -2.99 -9.13 6.80
C ASP A 240 -2.48 -10.24 7.72
N VAL A 241 -1.26 -10.11 8.25
CA VAL A 241 -0.57 -11.11 9.08
C VAL A 241 -0.20 -10.54 10.45
N THR A 242 -0.63 -11.20 11.51
CA THR A 242 -0.04 -11.04 12.84
C THR A 242 1.12 -12.02 12.97
N THR A 243 2.31 -11.51 13.24
CA THR A 243 3.52 -12.32 13.41
C THR A 243 3.93 -12.33 14.86
N THR A 244 4.11 -13.52 15.44
CA THR A 244 4.52 -13.73 16.83
C THR A 244 5.81 -14.54 16.87
N ILE A 245 6.76 -14.16 17.73
CA ILE A 245 8.01 -14.88 17.92
C ILE A 245 7.74 -16.17 18.70
N GLU A 246 8.04 -17.33 18.10
CA GLU A 246 7.92 -18.65 18.73
C GLU A 246 9.21 -19.44 18.46
N ILE A 247 10.20 -19.30 19.34
CA ILE A 247 11.55 -19.87 19.14
C ILE A 247 11.48 -21.37 18.84
N PRO A 248 12.11 -21.86 17.75
CA PRO A 248 13.06 -21.18 16.85
C PRO A 248 12.44 -20.57 15.57
N ASN A 249 11.12 -20.45 15.48
CA ASN A 249 10.37 -19.99 14.31
C ASN A 249 9.50 -18.75 14.61
N PHE A 250 8.65 -18.39 13.65
CA PHE A 250 7.52 -17.48 13.86
C PHE A 250 6.20 -18.25 13.85
N LYS A 251 5.26 -17.80 14.68
CA LYS A 251 3.85 -18.11 14.57
C LYS A 251 3.16 -17.00 13.78
N THR A 252 2.32 -17.37 12.82
CA THR A 252 1.57 -16.40 12.01
C THR A 252 0.08 -16.69 12.07
N THR A 253 -0.72 -15.64 12.20
CA THR A 253 -2.19 -15.70 12.19
C THR A 253 -2.77 -14.57 11.35
N VAL A 254 -4.05 -14.68 10.98
CA VAL A 254 -4.71 -13.64 10.19
C VAL A 254 -4.99 -12.42 11.05
N PHE A 255 -4.41 -11.27 10.67
CA PHE A 255 -4.71 -10.01 11.33
C PHE A 255 -6.13 -9.54 10.99
N ARG A 256 -6.88 -9.12 12.01
CA ARG A 256 -8.21 -8.52 11.89
C ARG A 256 -8.28 -7.26 12.73
N LYS A 257 -8.60 -6.14 12.10
CA LYS A 257 -8.83 -4.87 12.82
C LYS A 257 -9.97 -5.04 13.82
N LEU A 258 -9.84 -4.47 15.01
CA LEU A 258 -10.81 -4.64 16.11
C LEU A 258 -12.25 -4.27 15.74
N ALA A 259 -12.44 -3.24 14.90
CA ALA A 259 -13.76 -2.80 14.44
C ALA A 259 -14.23 -3.48 13.15
N ALA A 260 -13.53 -4.50 12.64
CA ALA A 260 -13.89 -5.15 11.40
C ALA A 260 -15.24 -5.87 11.56
N GLN A 261 -16.30 -5.27 11.01
CA GLN A 261 -17.60 -5.91 10.95
C GLN A 261 -17.50 -7.16 10.07
N PRO A 262 -18.26 -8.23 10.40
CA PRO A 262 -18.29 -9.46 9.60
C PRO A 262 -19.13 -9.28 8.34
N TYR A 263 -18.95 -8.16 7.62
CA TYR A 263 -19.67 -7.86 6.39
C TYR A 263 -18.80 -8.21 5.19
N VAL A 264 -19.33 -9.06 4.32
CA VAL A 264 -18.81 -9.30 2.98
C VAL A 264 -19.94 -9.12 1.99
N LEU A 265 -19.63 -9.13 0.71
CA LEU A 265 -20.66 -9.00 -0.30
C LEU A 265 -21.74 -10.10 -0.12
N PRO A 266 -23.01 -9.76 0.10
CA PRO A 266 -24.05 -10.75 0.36
C PRO A 266 -24.23 -11.70 -0.82
N PHE A 267 -24.56 -12.97 -0.52
CA PHE A 267 -24.68 -14.03 -1.53
C PHE A 267 -25.67 -13.69 -2.67
N HIS A 268 -26.76 -12.99 -2.34
CA HIS A 268 -27.81 -12.59 -3.26
C HIS A 268 -27.65 -11.16 -3.81
N SER A 269 -26.49 -10.53 -3.66
CA SER A 269 -26.27 -9.22 -4.25
C SER A 269 -26.32 -9.27 -5.79
N SER A 270 -26.66 -8.14 -6.42
CA SER A 270 -26.75 -8.03 -7.89
C SER A 270 -25.41 -8.02 -8.64
N HIS A 271 -24.32 -8.39 -7.96
CA HIS A 271 -23.00 -8.46 -8.58
C HIS A 271 -22.85 -9.75 -9.40
N PRO A 272 -21.89 -9.81 -10.34
CA PRO A 272 -21.57 -11.04 -11.06
C PRO A 272 -21.36 -12.21 -10.09
N LYS A 273 -22.06 -13.34 -10.31
CA LYS A 273 -22.08 -14.49 -9.39
C LYS A 273 -20.69 -15.05 -9.08
N HIS A 274 -19.76 -14.97 -10.02
CA HIS A 274 -18.39 -15.44 -9.78
C HIS A 274 -17.68 -14.66 -8.67
N ILE A 275 -18.04 -13.40 -8.41
CA ILE A 275 -17.46 -12.60 -7.32
C ILE A 275 -17.95 -13.14 -5.98
N THR A 276 -19.28 -13.26 -5.80
CA THR A 276 -19.85 -13.76 -4.55
C THR A 276 -19.42 -15.21 -4.30
N GLN A 277 -19.49 -16.07 -5.31
CA GLN A 277 -19.12 -17.49 -5.19
C GLN A 277 -17.64 -17.72 -4.84
N ASN A 278 -16.75 -16.80 -5.18
CA ASN A 278 -15.32 -16.92 -4.90
C ASN A 278 -14.92 -16.43 -3.49
N ILE A 279 -15.77 -15.65 -2.81
CA ILE A 279 -15.46 -15.11 -1.47
C ILE A 279 -15.12 -16.22 -0.46
N PRO A 280 -15.93 -17.30 -0.30
CA PRO A 280 -15.61 -18.36 0.64
C PRO A 280 -14.26 -19.03 0.35
N TYR A 281 -13.99 -19.33 -0.93
CA TYR A 281 -12.75 -19.96 -1.36
C TYR A 281 -11.53 -19.09 -1.03
N VAL A 282 -11.56 -17.81 -1.42
CA VAL A 282 -10.43 -16.89 -1.20
C VAL A 282 -10.22 -16.62 0.29
N ALA A 283 -11.29 -16.48 1.08
CA ALA A 283 -11.18 -16.27 2.52
C ALA A 283 -10.51 -17.47 3.22
N ALA A 284 -10.95 -18.69 2.91
CA ALA A 284 -10.37 -19.91 3.47
C ALA A 284 -8.93 -20.12 2.97
N LEU A 285 -8.66 -19.90 1.68
CA LEU A 285 -7.31 -20.02 1.11
C LEU A 285 -6.33 -19.05 1.78
N ARG A 286 -6.77 -17.83 2.06
CA ARG A 286 -5.98 -16.84 2.82
C ARG A 286 -5.68 -17.35 4.24
N ALA A 287 -6.68 -17.88 4.95
CA ALA A 287 -6.47 -18.45 6.28
C ALA A 287 -5.46 -19.60 6.25
N THR A 288 -5.60 -20.56 5.32
CA THR A 288 -4.68 -21.70 5.16
C THR A 288 -3.25 -21.26 4.87
N ARG A 289 -3.07 -20.19 4.11
CA ARG A 289 -1.75 -19.68 3.74
C ARG A 289 -1.07 -18.91 4.87
N ILE A 290 -1.84 -18.18 5.68
CA ILE A 290 -1.31 -17.32 6.74
C ILE A 290 -1.14 -18.08 8.05
N CYS A 291 -2.08 -18.91 8.45
CA CYS A 291 -2.02 -19.58 9.75
C CYS A 291 -0.93 -20.67 9.76
N SER A 292 0.07 -20.53 10.65
CA SER A 292 1.15 -21.50 10.79
C SER A 292 0.74 -22.76 11.55
N HIS A 293 -0.19 -22.63 12.51
CA HIS A 293 -0.68 -23.73 13.33
C HIS A 293 -2.11 -24.14 12.99
N ARG A 294 -2.41 -25.43 13.17
CA ARG A 294 -3.72 -26.00 12.87
C ARG A 294 -4.85 -25.44 13.74
N GLU A 295 -4.58 -25.19 15.02
CA GLU A 295 -5.58 -24.65 15.94
C GLU A 295 -5.96 -23.20 15.58
N ASP A 296 -4.98 -22.35 15.25
CA ASP A 296 -5.26 -20.99 14.81
C ASP A 296 -5.99 -20.96 13.46
N LEU A 297 -5.66 -21.89 12.55
CA LEU A 297 -6.39 -22.07 11.29
C LEU A 297 -7.85 -22.43 11.56
N ARG A 298 -8.11 -23.39 12.46
CA ARG A 298 -9.46 -23.81 12.80
C ARG A 298 -10.30 -22.64 13.34
N VAL A 299 -9.74 -21.90 14.30
CA VAL A 299 -10.40 -20.70 14.87
C VAL A 299 -10.70 -19.66 13.78
N GLU A 300 -9.78 -19.45 12.84
CA GLU A 300 -9.98 -18.51 11.75
C GLU A 300 -11.03 -18.98 10.74
N LEU A 301 -11.06 -20.27 10.41
CA LEU A 301 -12.09 -20.88 9.55
C LEU A 301 -13.49 -20.78 10.20
N ASP A 302 -13.60 -20.96 11.51
CA ASP A 302 -14.86 -20.78 12.24
C ASP A 302 -15.35 -19.32 12.16
N LYS A 303 -14.45 -18.34 12.32
CA LYS A 303 -14.78 -16.91 12.12
C LYS A 303 -15.24 -16.63 10.69
N ILE A 304 -14.57 -17.19 9.69
CA ILE A 304 -14.96 -17.06 8.28
C ILE A 304 -16.34 -17.67 8.03
N ARG A 305 -16.62 -18.85 8.59
CA ARG A 305 -17.92 -19.52 8.48
C ARG A 305 -19.04 -18.64 9.04
N ILE A 306 -18.86 -18.11 10.25
CA ILE A 306 -19.84 -17.23 10.90
C ILE A 306 -20.09 -15.99 10.03
N MET A 307 -19.02 -15.35 9.56
CA MET A 307 -19.11 -14.20 8.66
C MET A 307 -19.91 -14.53 7.38
N LEU A 308 -19.65 -15.66 6.72
CA LEU A 308 -20.37 -16.06 5.52
C LEU A 308 -21.87 -16.34 5.78
N LEU A 309 -22.19 -16.99 6.91
CA LEU A 309 -23.58 -17.25 7.31
C LEU A 309 -24.34 -15.94 7.55
N LEU A 310 -23.72 -14.95 8.21
CA LEU A 310 -24.30 -13.63 8.41
C LEU A 310 -24.63 -12.93 7.08
N ASN A 311 -23.81 -13.17 6.05
CA ASN A 311 -23.99 -12.63 4.69
C ASN A 311 -24.80 -13.55 3.75
N LYS A 312 -25.59 -14.47 4.33
CA LYS A 312 -26.58 -15.32 3.65
C LYS A 312 -26.00 -16.33 2.65
N TYR A 313 -24.75 -16.75 2.83
CA TYR A 313 -24.18 -17.85 2.05
C TYR A 313 -24.80 -19.19 2.50
N PRO A 314 -25.20 -20.08 1.57
CA PRO A 314 -25.76 -21.38 1.91
C PRO A 314 -24.72 -22.28 2.62
N PRO A 315 -25.06 -22.96 3.74
CA PRO A 315 -24.12 -23.76 4.52
C PRO A 315 -23.35 -24.82 3.70
N GLY A 316 -24.06 -25.64 2.92
CA GLY A 316 -23.42 -26.66 2.09
C GLY A 316 -22.53 -26.09 0.97
N PHE A 317 -22.78 -24.84 0.55
CA PHE A 317 -21.89 -24.14 -0.39
C PHE A 317 -20.61 -23.67 0.32
N ILE A 318 -20.73 -23.16 1.55
CA ILE A 318 -19.58 -22.76 2.38
C ILE A 318 -18.66 -23.97 2.58
N ASP A 319 -19.20 -25.09 3.07
CA ASP A 319 -18.44 -26.33 3.33
C ASP A 319 -17.62 -26.75 2.11
N LYS A 320 -18.32 -26.89 0.97
CA LYS A 320 -17.70 -27.27 -0.31
C LYS A 320 -16.55 -26.34 -0.71
N GLN A 321 -16.71 -25.02 -0.57
CA GLN A 321 -15.67 -24.07 -0.98
C GLN A 321 -14.48 -24.09 -0.02
N MET A 322 -14.73 -24.19 1.28
CA MET A 322 -13.66 -24.23 2.29
C MET A 322 -12.83 -25.51 2.15
N ASP A 323 -13.47 -26.66 1.91
CA ASP A 323 -12.78 -27.94 1.69
C ASP A 323 -11.84 -27.88 0.49
N VAL A 324 -12.27 -27.25 -0.61
CA VAL A 324 -11.41 -27.06 -1.79
C VAL A 324 -10.18 -26.20 -1.46
N SER A 325 -10.35 -25.12 -0.70
CA SER A 325 -9.25 -24.23 -0.30
C SER A 325 -8.23 -24.88 0.62
N ILE A 326 -8.65 -25.79 1.49
CA ILE A 326 -7.76 -26.47 2.46
C ILE A 326 -6.90 -27.51 1.75
N ASN A 327 -7.42 -28.11 0.67
CA ASN A 327 -6.75 -29.16 -0.10
C ASN A 327 -5.97 -28.65 -1.33
N THR A 328 -5.87 -27.32 -1.50
CA THR A 328 -5.09 -26.66 -2.56
C THR A 328 -3.77 -26.16 -2.00
#